data_AF-A0A8H5NLG8-F1
#
_entry.id   AF-A0A8H5NLG8-F1
#
_cell.length_a   1.000
_cell.length_b   1.000
_cell.length_c   1.000
_cell.angle_alpha   90.00
_cell.angle_beta   90.00
_cell.angle_gamma   90.00
#
_symmetry.space_group_name_H-M   'P 1'
#
loop_
_entity.id
_entity.type
_entity.pdbx_description
1 polymer ?
#
loop_
_entity_poly.entity_id
_entity_poly.type
_entity_poly.pdbx_seq_one_letter_code
_entity_poly.pdbx_strand_id
1 'polypeptide(L)'
;MSASSDVKIIVAGLSRTSTTSLKKGPEILGVTPCFHLGDPPAPISCVEESARVLAIQDRNERLKALKKLYDGFEAVFEPPASALVDDMLTIYPHAKVILSVRKNPQVWLASYYSLGIDLRSKWYRILG
;
A
#
# COMPACT_ATOMS: atom_id res chain seq x y z
N MET A 1 1.21 22.70 -14.90
CA MET A 1 0.22 21.96 -14.09
C MET A 1 0.26 20.52 -14.56
N SER A 2 0.95 19.64 -13.83
CA SER A 2 0.94 18.20 -14.14
C SER A 2 -0.48 17.68 -13.90
N ALA A 3 -1.01 16.84 -14.79
CA ALA A 3 -2.27 16.15 -14.56
C ALA A 3 -2.24 15.44 -13.19
N SER A 4 -3.32 15.56 -12.41
CA SER A 4 -3.53 14.70 -11.24
C SER A 4 -3.59 13.26 -11.75
N SER A 5 -2.58 12.47 -11.42
CA SER A 5 -2.48 11.08 -11.85
C SER A 5 -3.54 10.27 -11.12
N ASP A 6 -4.47 9.69 -11.87
CA ASP A 6 -5.51 8.80 -11.33
C ASP A 6 -4.91 7.42 -11.07
N VAL A 7 -5.25 6.78 -9.94
CA VAL A 7 -4.74 5.44 -9.63
C VAL A 7 -5.34 4.45 -10.63
N LYS A 8 -4.47 3.79 -11.41
CA LYS A 8 -4.84 2.82 -12.45
C LYS A 8 -4.81 1.38 -11.92
N ILE A 9 -3.94 1.10 -10.94
CA ILE A 9 -3.73 -0.25 -10.39
C ILE A 9 -3.75 -0.21 -8.86
N ILE A 10 -4.60 -1.06 -8.27
CA ILE A 10 -4.66 -1.31 -6.83
C ILE A 10 -4.12 -2.72 -6.58
N VAL A 11 -3.05 -2.85 -5.82
CA VAL A 11 -2.55 -4.16 -5.40
C VAL A 11 -3.11 -4.50 -4.02
N ALA A 12 -4.06 -5.43 -4.02
CA ALA A 12 -4.77 -5.93 -2.84
C ALA A 12 -3.99 -7.02 -2.07
N GLY A 13 -2.87 -7.48 -2.62
CA GLY A 13 -2.00 -8.43 -1.94
C GLY A 13 -1.42 -7.84 -0.67
N LEU A 14 -1.44 -8.62 0.42
CA LEU A 14 -0.80 -8.24 1.68
C LEU A 14 0.71 -8.10 1.49
N SER A 15 1.35 -7.40 2.42
CA SER A 15 2.81 -7.43 2.55
C SER A 15 3.32 -8.87 2.50
N ARG A 16 4.50 -9.09 1.92
CA ARG A 16 5.12 -10.43 1.81
C ARG A 16 4.41 -11.41 0.88
N THR A 17 3.52 -10.90 0.02
CA THR A 17 2.93 -11.67 -1.10
C THR A 17 3.58 -11.36 -2.44
N SER A 18 4.88 -11.01 -2.45
CA SER A 18 5.69 -10.60 -3.62
C SER A 18 5.45 -9.19 -4.18
N THR A 19 4.90 -8.28 -3.38
CA THR A 19 4.60 -6.89 -3.76
C THR A 19 5.78 -6.12 -4.35
N THR A 20 6.99 -6.28 -3.79
CA THR A 20 8.21 -5.67 -4.35
C THR A 20 8.55 -6.15 -5.77
N SER A 21 8.43 -7.45 -6.02
CA SER A 21 8.67 -8.01 -7.37
C SER A 21 7.54 -7.62 -8.33
N LEU A 22 6.29 -7.67 -7.86
CA LEU A 22 5.10 -7.33 -8.63
C LEU A 22 5.12 -5.87 -9.09
N LYS A 23 5.63 -4.95 -8.26
CA LYS A 23 5.80 -3.53 -8.59
C LYS A 23 6.52 -3.31 -9.92
N LYS A 24 7.44 -4.20 -10.29
CA LYS A 24 8.19 -4.06 -11.54
C LYS A 24 7.32 -4.16 -12.79
N GLY A 25 6.21 -4.91 -12.73
CA GLY A 25 5.27 -5.07 -13.85
C GLY A 25 4.64 -3.74 -14.27
N PRO A 26 3.90 -3.04 -13.38
CA PRO A 26 3.37 -1.70 -13.65
C PRO A 26 4.43 -0.72 -14.16
N GLU A 27 5.63 -0.69 -13.56
CA GLU A 27 6.73 0.18 -14.02
C GLU A 27 7.14 -0.11 -15.47
N ILE A 28 7.28 -1.39 -15.85
CA ILE A 28 7.59 -1.79 -17.23
C ILE A 28 6.49 -1.35 -18.20
N LEU A 29 5.23 -1.38 -17.76
CA LEU A 29 4.06 -0.98 -18.54
C LEU A 29 3.84 0.54 -18.58
N GLY A 30 4.74 1.34 -17.98
CA GLY A 30 4.61 2.80 -17.92
C GLY A 30 3.58 3.31 -16.92
N VAL A 31 3.14 2.47 -15.97
CA VAL A 31 2.27 2.85 -14.86
C VAL A 31 3.17 3.25 -13.68
N THR A 32 3.45 4.53 -13.57
CA THR A 32 4.43 5.09 -12.63
C THR A 32 4.03 6.53 -12.25
N PRO A 33 4.27 6.99 -11.01
CA PRO A 33 4.94 6.32 -9.90
C PRO A 33 4.07 5.29 -9.17
N CYS A 34 4.73 4.32 -8.52
CA CYS A 34 4.12 3.28 -7.71
C CYS A 34 4.32 3.58 -6.22
N PHE A 35 3.24 3.70 -5.44
CA PHE A 35 3.31 3.82 -3.98
C PHE A 35 3.59 2.45 -3.37
N HIS A 36 4.68 2.30 -2.61
CA HIS A 36 5.01 1.06 -1.92
C HIS A 36 5.78 1.36 -0.62
N LEU A 37 5.24 0.92 0.53
CA LEU A 37 5.81 1.25 1.86
C LEU A 37 7.23 0.71 2.11
N GLY A 38 7.67 -0.27 1.33
CA GLY A 38 9.03 -0.82 1.39
C GLY A 38 10.06 -0.15 0.47
N ASP A 39 9.72 0.93 -0.26
CA ASP A 39 10.65 1.60 -1.18
C ASP A 39 11.72 2.41 -0.44
N PRO A 40 13.02 2.29 -0.76
CA PRO A 40 14.07 3.14 -0.18
C PRO A 40 14.05 4.59 -0.73
N PRO A 41 14.33 5.60 0.11
CA PRO A 41 14.39 5.52 1.57
C PRO A 41 12.95 5.40 2.09
N ALA A 42 12.61 4.30 2.77
CA ALA A 42 11.26 4.05 3.27
C ALA A 42 10.96 5.08 4.35
N PRO A 43 10.30 6.21 4.02
CA PRO A 43 10.26 7.32 4.93
C PRO A 43 9.28 6.95 6.03
N ILE A 44 9.74 6.98 7.28
CA ILE A 44 8.92 6.66 8.46
C ILE A 44 7.61 7.46 8.41
N SER A 45 7.66 8.73 7.98
CA SER A 45 6.49 9.58 7.79
C SER A 45 5.42 9.01 6.85
N CYS A 46 5.80 8.25 5.82
CA CYS A 46 4.84 7.60 4.93
C CYS A 46 4.16 6.40 5.60
N VAL A 47 4.91 5.65 6.41
CA VAL A 47 4.37 4.56 7.24
C VAL A 47 3.43 5.11 8.31
N GLU A 48 3.81 6.20 8.98
CA GLU A 48 2.98 6.88 9.98
C GLU A 48 1.69 7.42 9.38
N GLU A 49 1.78 8.13 8.25
CA GLU A 49 0.60 8.67 7.57
C GLU A 49 -0.31 7.54 7.08
N SER A 50 0.25 6.45 6.57
CA SER A 50 -0.51 5.25 6.20
C SER A 50 -1.24 4.64 7.39
N ALA A 51 -0.57 4.52 8.54
CA ALA A 51 -1.20 4.04 9.77
C ALA A 51 -2.30 5.00 10.27
N ARG A 52 -2.06 6.32 10.19
CA ARG A 52 -3.04 7.36 10.54
C ARG A 52 -4.29 7.24 9.67
N VAL A 53 -4.15 7.13 8.35
CA VAL A 53 -5.26 6.99 7.40
C VAL A 53 -6.07 5.72 7.68
N LEU A 54 -5.40 4.60 7.96
CA LEU A 54 -6.05 3.34 8.28
C LEU A 54 -6.87 3.40 9.58
N ALA A 55 -6.49 4.26 10.53
CA ALA A 55 -7.19 4.43 11.80
C ALA A 55 -8.46 5.31 11.72
N ILE A 56 -8.68 6.03 10.63
CA ILE A 56 -9.84 6.94 10.47
C ILE A 56 -11.14 6.13 10.40
N GLN A 57 -12.04 6.38 11.35
CA GLN A 57 -13.33 5.69 11.44
C GLN A 57 -14.36 6.26 10.46
N ASP A 58 -14.45 7.59 10.35
CA ASP A 58 -15.38 8.24 9.43
C ASP A 58 -14.98 7.94 7.97
N ARG A 59 -15.90 7.34 7.22
CA ARG A 59 -15.63 6.92 5.85
C ARG A 59 -15.34 8.11 4.93
N ASN A 60 -16.07 9.21 5.07
CA ASN A 60 -15.88 10.37 4.20
C ASN A 60 -14.53 11.05 4.43
N GLU A 61 -14.10 11.16 5.68
CA GLU A 61 -12.78 11.63 6.06
C GLU A 61 -11.70 10.68 5.54
N ARG A 62 -11.89 9.36 5.68
CA ARG A 62 -10.96 8.35 5.18
C ARG A 62 -10.79 8.41 3.68
N LEU A 63 -11.87 8.57 2.91
CA LEU A 63 -11.81 8.72 1.44
C LEU A 63 -11.00 9.96 1.02
N LYS A 64 -11.20 11.09 1.70
CA LYS A 64 -10.41 12.32 1.45
C LYS A 64 -8.93 12.10 1.78
N ALA A 65 -8.64 11.44 2.89
CA ALA A 65 -7.28 11.17 3.33
C ALA A 65 -6.55 10.19 2.39
N LEU A 66 -7.23 9.14 1.91
CA LEU A 66 -6.71 8.21 0.91
C LEU A 66 -6.38 8.93 -0.40
N LYS A 67 -7.28 9.78 -0.91
CA LYS A 67 -7.04 10.55 -2.13
C LYS A 67 -5.82 11.45 -2.00
N LYS A 68 -5.60 12.05 -0.81
CA LYS A 68 -4.42 12.86 -0.52
C LYS A 68 -3.14 12.02 -0.43
N LEU A 69 -3.19 10.87 0.25
CA LEU A 69 -2.04 9.99 0.43
C LEU A 69 -1.52 9.45 -0.92
N TYR A 70 -2.42 9.18 -1.86
CA TYR A 70 -2.11 8.59 -3.16
C TYR A 70 -2.04 9.60 -4.30
N ASP A 71 -2.11 10.90 -4.02
CA ASP A 71 -2.00 11.92 -5.05
C ASP A 71 -0.68 11.81 -5.81
N GLY A 72 -0.76 11.82 -7.14
CA GLY A 72 0.39 11.67 -8.02
C GLY A 72 0.88 10.23 -8.26
N PHE A 73 0.31 9.21 -7.60
CA PHE A 73 0.64 7.81 -7.86
C PHE A 73 -0.33 7.15 -8.84
N GLU A 74 0.20 6.31 -9.73
CA GLU A 74 -0.62 5.57 -10.71
C GLU A 74 -0.86 4.11 -10.32
N ALA A 75 -0.04 3.57 -9.42
CA ALA A 75 -0.27 2.26 -8.82
C ALA A 75 0.00 2.32 -7.32
N VAL A 76 -0.81 1.61 -6.55
CA VAL A 76 -0.73 1.63 -5.08
C VAL A 76 -0.65 0.22 -4.53
N PHE A 77 0.25 0.04 -3.58
CA PHE A 77 0.57 -1.23 -2.93
C PHE A 77 0.48 -1.06 -1.41
N GLU A 78 0.48 -2.19 -0.71
CA GLU A 78 0.55 -2.24 0.75
C GLU A 78 -0.66 -1.53 1.42
N PRO A 79 -0.77 -1.55 2.75
CA PRO A 79 -1.77 -0.73 3.44
C PRO A 79 -1.48 0.77 3.25
N PRO A 80 -2.51 1.65 3.19
CA PRO A 80 -3.93 1.33 3.35
C PRO A 80 -4.64 0.66 2.18
N ALA A 81 -4.19 0.86 0.93
CA ALA A 81 -4.91 0.45 -0.28
C ALA A 81 -5.28 -1.05 -0.30
N SER A 82 -4.35 -1.91 0.12
CA SER A 82 -4.61 -3.37 0.18
C SER A 82 -5.65 -3.78 1.23
N ALA A 83 -5.86 -2.96 2.26
CA ALA A 83 -6.83 -3.21 3.34
C ALA A 83 -8.18 -2.53 3.09
N LEU A 84 -8.22 -1.50 2.24
CA LEU A 84 -9.38 -0.63 2.01
C LEU A 84 -9.83 -0.65 0.54
N VAL A 85 -9.83 -1.82 -0.10
CA VAL A 85 -10.12 -1.95 -1.55
C VAL A 85 -11.46 -1.34 -1.94
N ASP A 86 -12.51 -1.48 -1.11
CA ASP A 86 -13.83 -0.90 -1.38
C ASP A 86 -13.81 0.63 -1.39
N ASP A 87 -13.04 1.25 -0.48
CA ASP A 87 -12.86 2.70 -0.45
C ASP A 87 -12.00 3.17 -1.62
N MET A 88 -10.97 2.39 -1.98
CA MET A 88 -10.15 2.67 -3.15
C MET A 88 -10.95 2.61 -4.45
N LEU A 89 -11.84 1.63 -4.62
CA LEU A 89 -12.75 1.54 -5.78
C LEU A 89 -13.85 2.60 -5.76
N THR A 90 -14.18 3.16 -4.59
CA THR A 90 -15.07 4.33 -4.49
C THR A 90 -14.39 5.59 -5.04
N ILE A 91 -13.08 5.76 -4.81
CA ILE A 91 -12.31 6.92 -5.29
C ILE A 91 -11.90 6.72 -6.77
N TYR A 92 -11.47 5.51 -7.12
CA TYR A 92 -10.87 5.15 -8.40
C TYR A 92 -11.64 3.98 -9.05
N PRO A 93 -12.88 4.20 -9.52
CA PRO A 93 -13.77 3.12 -9.99
C PRO A 93 -13.28 2.39 -11.24
N HIS A 94 -12.33 2.97 -11.97
CA HIS A 94 -11.74 2.38 -13.17
C HIS A 94 -10.40 1.67 -12.90
N ALA A 95 -9.89 1.73 -11.67
CA ALA A 95 -8.67 1.05 -11.30
C ALA A 95 -8.83 -0.47 -11.39
N LYS A 96 -7.83 -1.15 -11.95
CA LYS A 96 -7.78 -2.61 -11.93
C LYS A 96 -7.21 -3.08 -10.60
N VAL A 97 -7.77 -4.16 -10.06
CA VAL A 97 -7.31 -4.76 -8.80
C VAL A 97 -6.47 -6.01 -9.09
N ILE A 98 -5.29 -6.11 -8.48
CA ILE A 98 -4.43 -7.30 -8.51
C ILE A 98 -4.34 -7.86 -7.10
N LEU A 99 -4.75 -9.12 -6.92
CA LEU A 99 -4.58 -9.85 -5.66
C LEU A 99 -3.44 -10.86 -5.80
N SER A 100 -2.29 -10.57 -5.20
CA SER A 100 -1.20 -11.54 -5.07
C SER A 100 -1.37 -12.38 -3.81
N VAL A 101 -1.21 -13.70 -3.95
CA VAL A 101 -1.38 -14.67 -2.85
C VAL A 101 -0.14 -15.56 -2.71
N ARG A 102 -0.04 -16.23 -1.57
CA ARG A 102 0.95 -17.29 -1.32
C ARG A 102 0.25 -18.65 -1.31
N LYS A 103 1.03 -19.73 -1.43
CA LYS A 103 0.52 -21.11 -1.46
C LYS A 103 -0.45 -21.42 -0.32
N ASN A 104 -0.15 -20.93 0.89
CA ASN A 104 -1.01 -21.02 2.06
C ASN A 104 -0.61 -19.95 3.11
N PRO A 105 -1.44 -19.72 4.16
CA PRO A 105 -1.15 -18.76 5.22
C PRO A 105 0.15 -19.02 5.98
N GLN A 106 0.55 -20.28 6.15
CA GLN A 106 1.74 -20.69 6.90
C GLN A 106 3.02 -20.24 6.18
N VAL A 107 3.06 -20.39 4.85
CA VAL A 107 4.16 -19.91 4.00
C VAL A 107 4.24 -18.38 4.01
N TRP A 108 3.09 -17.70 4.01
CA TRP A 108 3.05 -16.24 4.16
C TRP A 108 3.59 -15.81 5.52
N LEU A 109 3.09 -16.41 6.61
CA LEU A 109 3.44 -16.05 7.98
C LEU A 109 4.93 -16.28 8.28
N ALA A 110 5.48 -17.40 7.82
CA ALA A 110 6.93 -17.66 7.91
C ALA A 110 7.76 -16.57 7.21
N SER A 111 7.32 -16.12 6.03
CA SER A 111 7.97 -15.02 5.28
C SER A 111 7.76 -13.64 5.90
N TYR A 112 6.72 -13.47 6.71
CA TYR A 112 6.46 -12.26 7.46
C TYR A 112 7.36 -12.17 8.68
N TYR A 113 7.46 -13.24 9.47
CA TYR A 113 8.38 -13.28 10.61
C TYR A 113 9.86 -13.22 10.21
N SER A 114 10.21 -13.68 9.01
CA SER A 114 11.58 -13.57 8.51
C SER A 114 12.03 -12.13 8.20
N LEU A 115 11.15 -11.13 8.28
CA LEU A 115 11.54 -9.73 8.07
C LEU A 115 12.50 -9.22 9.15
N GLY A 116 12.60 -9.92 10.29
CA GLY A 116 13.48 -9.57 11.42
C GLY A 116 13.02 -8.33 12.20
N ILE A 117 12.12 -7.53 11.64
CA ILE A 117 11.50 -6.37 12.27
C ILE A 117 10.06 -6.76 12.63
N ASP A 118 9.78 -6.90 13.93
CA ASP A 118 8.39 -6.93 14.38
C ASP A 118 7.90 -5.48 14.53
N LEU A 119 7.16 -5.02 13.52
CA LEU A 119 6.51 -3.70 13.50
C LEU A 119 5.51 -3.51 14.65
N ARG A 120 5.13 -4.61 15.33
CA ARG A 120 4.26 -4.57 16.53
C ARG A 120 5.08 -4.52 17.82
N SER A 121 6.40 -4.74 17.76
CA SER A 121 7.25 -4.71 18.96
C SER A 121 7.25 -3.32 19.58
N LYS A 122 7.37 -3.29 20.92
CA LYS A 122 7.53 -2.03 21.65
C LYS A 122 8.77 -1.26 21.18
N TRP A 123 9.84 -1.95 20.80
CA TRP A 123 11.09 -1.34 20.32
C TRP A 123 10.91 -0.55 19.03
N TYR A 124 10.12 -1.08 18.07
CA TYR A 124 9.84 -0.36 16.83
C TYR A 124 9.06 0.94 17.09
N ARG A 125 8.12 0.93 18.05
CA ARG A 125 7.34 2.12 18.44
C ARG A 125 8.11 3.16 19.27
N ILE A 126 9.27 2.80 19.81
CA ILE A 126 10.11 3.68 20.63
C ILE A 126 11.16 4.38 19.77
N LEU A 127 11.61 3.74 18.68
CA LEU A 127 12.68 4.23 17.81
C LEU A 127 12.19 4.98 16.57
N GLY A 128 10.93 4.77 16.15
CA GLY A 128 10.24 5.57 15.14
C GLY A 128 9.49 6.71 15.81
#